data_AF-A0A7C7THK9-F1
#
_entry.id   AF-A0A7C7THK9-F1
#
_cell.length_a   1.000
_cell.length_b   1.000
_cell.length_c   1.000
_cell.angle_alpha   90.00
_cell.angle_beta   90.00
_cell.angle_gamma   90.00
#
_symmetry.space_group_name_H-M   'P 1'
#
loop_
_entity.id
_entity.type
_entity.pdbx_description
1 polymer ?
#
loop_
_entity_poly.entity_id
_entity_poly.type
_entity_poly.pdbx_seq_one_letter_code
_entity_poly.pdbx_strand_id
1 'polypeptide(L)'
;MKVLLPFHLNKIGAGFPSPATDYVEDDIDLNVHLIKNIPSTFLIRVQGKSMNSVGIHDGDLLVVDRSLNPKKFSTIVANINEELVVKTFVKEKDESFLTSGPKNINDKISLNENPEILIWGIVTYVIHAL
;
A
#
# COMPACT_ATOMS: atom_id res chain seq x y z
N MET A 1 24.27 6.52 -1.74
CA MET A 1 24.91 5.39 -2.46
C MET A 1 23.80 4.60 -3.12
N LYS A 2 23.86 4.42 -4.45
CA LYS A 2 22.89 3.59 -5.18
C LYS A 2 23.21 2.13 -4.88
N VAL A 3 22.23 1.35 -4.44
CA VAL A 3 22.38 -0.09 -4.23
C VAL A 3 21.60 -0.79 -5.33
N LEU A 4 22.33 -1.48 -6.20
CA LEU A 4 21.75 -2.32 -7.23
C LEU A 4 21.75 -3.76 -6.74
N LEU A 5 20.65 -4.46 -6.98
CA LEU A 5 20.51 -5.88 -6.69
C LEU A 5 20.33 -6.63 -8.01
N PRO A 6 20.90 -7.85 -8.15
CA PRO A 6 20.59 -8.70 -9.28
C PRO A 6 19.08 -8.96 -9.37
N PHE A 7 18.51 -8.78 -10.55
CA PHE A 7 17.10 -8.95 -10.85
C PHE A 7 16.93 -10.03 -11.92
N HIS A 8 16.25 -11.10 -11.56
CA HIS A 8 15.87 -12.13 -12.49
C HIS A 8 14.64 -11.69 -13.29
N LEU A 9 14.82 -11.39 -14.58
CA LEU A 9 13.74 -10.98 -15.48
C LEU A 9 12.67 -12.07 -15.65
N ASN A 10 13.07 -13.32 -15.52
CA ASN A 10 12.16 -14.45 -15.62
C ASN A 10 11.33 -14.60 -14.34
N LYS A 11 10.01 -14.56 -14.48
CA LYS A 11 9.09 -14.83 -13.38
C LYS A 11 9.28 -16.26 -12.91
N ILE A 12 9.60 -16.44 -11.64
CA ILE A 12 9.64 -17.75 -11.01
C ILE A 12 8.20 -18.13 -10.66
N GLY A 13 7.73 -19.27 -11.17
CA GLY A 13 6.45 -19.82 -10.76
C GLY A 13 6.53 -20.26 -9.30
N ALA A 14 5.51 -19.98 -8.50
CA ALA A 14 5.40 -20.48 -7.12
C ALA A 14 5.15 -22.02 -7.03
N GLY A 15 5.43 -22.76 -8.11
CA GLY A 15 5.11 -24.19 -8.30
C GLY A 15 6.29 -24.96 -8.91
N PHE A 16 6.03 -25.96 -9.76
CA PHE A 16 7.08 -26.82 -10.31
C PHE A 16 8.03 -26.07 -11.27
N PRO A 17 9.36 -26.28 -11.16
CA PRO A 17 10.33 -25.58 -11.99
C PRO A 17 10.29 -26.08 -13.44
N SER A 18 10.27 -25.14 -14.40
CA SER A 18 10.45 -25.48 -15.82
C SER A 18 11.96 -25.51 -16.16
N PRO A 19 12.48 -26.58 -16.78
CA PRO A 19 13.93 -26.73 -17.03
C PRO A 19 14.53 -25.79 -18.06
N ALA A 20 13.70 -25.13 -18.89
CA ALA A 20 14.14 -24.29 -19.99
C ALA A 20 13.98 -22.82 -19.61
N THR A 21 15.02 -22.22 -19.00
CA THR A 21 15.04 -20.78 -18.78
C THR A 21 16.45 -20.24 -19.03
N ASP A 22 16.63 -19.55 -20.15
CA ASP A 22 17.83 -18.78 -20.43
C ASP A 22 17.92 -17.58 -19.47
N TYR A 23 19.07 -17.43 -18.83
CA TYR A 23 19.32 -16.42 -17.80
C TYR A 23 19.71 -15.10 -18.45
N VAL A 24 18.84 -14.10 -18.35
CA VAL A 24 19.21 -12.70 -18.54
C VAL A 24 19.07 -12.03 -17.18
N GLU A 25 20.20 -11.62 -16.61
CA GLU A 25 20.26 -10.82 -15.39
C GLU A 25 20.23 -9.34 -15.78
N ASP A 26 19.36 -8.57 -15.12
CA ASP A 26 19.40 -7.12 -15.12
C ASP A 26 19.58 -6.64 -13.68
N ASP A 27 19.96 -5.40 -13.45
CA ASP A 27 20.08 -4.82 -12.12
C ASP A 27 18.81 -4.03 -11.75
N ILE A 28 18.31 -4.21 -10.52
CA ILE A 28 17.19 -3.42 -9.99
C ILE A 28 17.63 -2.47 -8.87
N ASP A 29 17.17 -1.23 -8.96
CA ASP A 29 17.15 -0.29 -7.85
C ASP A 29 15.73 -0.21 -7.27
N LEU A 30 15.54 -0.72 -6.06
CA LEU A 30 14.24 -0.72 -5.40
C LEU A 30 13.70 0.68 -5.15
N ASN A 31 14.56 1.70 -5.00
CA ASN A 31 14.09 3.07 -4.85
C ASN A 31 13.39 3.52 -6.13
N VAL A 32 14.03 3.34 -7.28
CA VAL A 32 13.44 3.72 -8.59
C VAL A 32 12.20 2.87 -8.89
N HIS A 33 12.19 1.60 -8.48
CA HIS A 33 11.07 0.71 -8.73
C HIS A 33 9.83 1.04 -7.88
N LEU A 34 10.02 1.34 -6.59
CA LEU A 34 8.93 1.56 -5.64
C LEU A 34 8.52 3.04 -5.55
N ILE A 35 9.44 3.97 -5.79
CA ILE A 35 9.25 5.42 -5.57
C ILE A 35 9.12 6.13 -6.92
N LYS A 36 7.89 6.46 -7.30
CA LYS A 36 7.60 7.23 -8.52
C LYS A 36 7.84 8.73 -8.36
N ASN A 37 7.55 9.26 -7.17
CA ASN A 37 7.63 10.69 -6.88
C ASN A 37 8.32 10.92 -5.52
N ILE A 38 9.64 11.09 -5.53
CA ILE A 38 10.48 11.15 -4.31
C ILE A 38 9.97 12.21 -3.31
N PRO A 39 9.69 13.47 -3.71
CA PRO A 39 9.22 14.50 -2.78
C PRO A 39 7.89 14.19 -2.08
N SER A 40 7.05 13.32 -2.64
CA SER A 40 5.74 12.98 -2.10
C SER A 40 5.64 11.56 -1.56
N THR A 41 6.76 10.80 -1.51
CA THR A 41 6.76 9.41 -1.07
C THR A 41 7.33 9.26 0.34
N PHE A 42 6.63 8.51 1.17
CA PHE A 42 6.95 8.28 2.58
C PHE A 42 6.91 6.79 2.88
N LEU A 43 7.82 6.34 3.73
CA LEU A 43 7.83 4.98 4.25
C LEU A 43 7.26 4.98 5.67
N ILE A 44 6.21 4.18 5.92
CA ILE A 44 5.52 4.15 7.22
C ILE A 44 5.44 2.71 7.73
N ARG A 45 5.82 2.51 8.99
CA ARG A 45 5.69 1.21 9.66
C ARG A 45 4.27 1.04 10.19
N VAL A 46 3.64 -0.08 9.87
CA VAL A 46 2.32 -0.43 10.40
C VAL A 46 2.44 -0.88 11.85
N GLN A 47 1.48 -0.43 12.66
CA GLN A 47 1.24 -0.94 14.00
C GLN A 47 -0.24 -1.36 14.11
N GLY A 48 -0.48 -2.56 14.65
CA GLY A 48 -1.80 -3.13 14.83
C GLY A 48 -2.22 -4.12 13.74
N LYS A 49 -3.44 -4.68 13.91
CA LYS A 49 -3.93 -5.84 13.14
C LYS A 49 -5.24 -5.59 12.40
N SER A 50 -5.73 -4.36 12.40
CA SER A 50 -7.03 -3.99 11.82
C SER A 50 -7.11 -4.32 10.32
N MET A 51 -6.00 -4.13 9.61
CA MET A 51 -5.90 -4.32 8.16
C MET A 51 -5.49 -5.75 7.75
N ASN A 52 -5.42 -6.72 8.67
CA ASN A 52 -5.03 -8.10 8.35
C ASN A 52 -5.93 -8.74 7.28
N SER A 53 -7.21 -8.36 7.24
CA SER A 53 -8.17 -8.91 6.26
C SER A 53 -7.84 -8.55 4.79
N VAL A 54 -7.00 -7.53 4.58
CA VAL A 54 -6.53 -7.10 3.26
C VAL A 54 -5.03 -7.33 3.07
N GLY A 55 -4.41 -8.18 3.92
CA GLY A 55 -3.02 -8.58 3.80
C GLY A 55 -2.00 -7.53 4.25
N ILE A 56 -2.41 -6.61 5.14
CA ILE A 56 -1.49 -5.66 5.79
C ILE A 56 -1.38 -6.06 7.26
N HIS A 57 -0.17 -6.37 7.69
CA HIS A 57 0.14 -6.94 8.99
C HIS A 57 0.93 -5.98 9.86
N ASP A 58 0.90 -6.23 11.18
CA ASP A 58 1.72 -5.53 12.15
C ASP A 58 3.21 -5.66 11.78
N GLY A 59 3.93 -4.54 11.74
CA GLY A 59 5.34 -4.50 11.34
C GLY A 59 5.60 -4.30 9.85
N ASP A 60 4.58 -4.31 8.99
CA ASP A 60 4.73 -4.05 7.56
C ASP A 60 5.28 -2.65 7.28
N LEU A 61 6.04 -2.52 6.20
CA LEU A 61 6.48 -1.21 5.71
C LEU A 61 5.62 -0.80 4.51
N LEU A 62 4.93 0.33 4.63
CA LEU A 62 4.10 0.91 3.59
C LEU A 62 4.90 1.92 2.79
N VAL A 63 4.77 1.87 1.46
CA VAL A 63 5.21 2.95 0.56
C VAL A 63 4.00 3.82 0.27
N VAL A 64 3.98 5.05 0.77
CA VAL A 64 2.83 5.96 0.72
C VAL A 64 3.14 7.16 -0.16
N ASP A 65 2.31 7.43 -1.17
CA ASP A 65 2.44 8.58 -2.07
C ASP A 65 1.32 9.59 -1.82
N ARG A 66 1.70 10.81 -1.43
CA ARG A 66 0.80 11.93 -1.13
C ARG A 66 0.34 12.70 -2.38
N SER A 67 0.96 12.46 -3.53
CA SER A 67 0.60 13.14 -4.79
C SER A 67 -0.59 12.49 -5.51
N LEU A 68 -1.02 11.32 -5.06
CA LEU A 68 -2.06 10.54 -5.71
C LEU A 68 -3.45 10.81 -5.11
N ASN A 69 -4.46 10.80 -5.98
CA ASN A 69 -5.85 10.83 -5.55
C ASN A 69 -6.38 9.42 -5.27
N PRO A 70 -7.15 9.22 -4.18
CA PRO A 70 -7.70 7.92 -3.82
C PRO A 70 -8.73 7.45 -4.86
N LYS A 71 -8.64 6.17 -5.23
CA LYS A 71 -9.62 5.48 -6.08
C LYS A 71 -10.43 4.52 -5.21
N LYS A 72 -11.58 4.07 -5.71
CA LYS A 72 -12.39 3.07 -5.01
C LYS A 72 -11.54 1.85 -4.65
N PHE A 73 -11.58 1.44 -3.38
CA PHE A 73 -10.78 0.37 -2.78
C PHE A 73 -9.28 0.63 -2.67
N SER A 74 -8.83 1.89 -2.80
CA SER A 74 -7.46 2.24 -2.46
C SER A 74 -7.21 2.03 -0.96
N THR A 75 -6.08 1.41 -0.62
CA THR A 75 -5.52 1.49 0.72
C THR A 75 -4.90 2.88 0.89
N ILE A 76 -5.29 3.58 1.96
CA ILE A 76 -4.88 4.95 2.24
C ILE A 76 -4.35 5.07 3.65
N VAL A 77 -3.56 6.11 3.88
CA VAL A 77 -3.29 6.64 5.21
C VAL A 77 -4.20 7.85 5.40
N ALA A 78 -5.01 7.84 6.45
CA ALA A 78 -5.84 8.97 6.86
C ALA A 78 -5.30 9.56 8.17
N ASN A 79 -5.44 10.86 8.33
CA ASN A 79 -5.30 11.53 9.62
C ASN A 79 -6.69 11.62 10.26
N ILE A 80 -6.85 10.99 11.43
CA ILE A 80 -8.06 11.04 12.25
C ILE A 80 -7.62 11.50 13.63
N ASN A 81 -8.11 12.67 14.08
CA ASN A 81 -7.75 13.26 15.38
C ASN A 81 -6.22 13.34 15.61
N GLU A 82 -5.48 13.83 14.61
CA GLU A 82 -4.01 13.97 14.63
C GLU A 82 -3.23 12.65 14.56
N GLU A 83 -3.90 11.50 14.51
CA GLU A 83 -3.29 10.19 14.39
C GLU A 83 -3.37 9.65 12.95
N LEU A 84 -2.25 9.10 12.46
CA LEU A 84 -2.21 8.44 11.16
C LEU A 84 -2.69 6.99 11.27
N VAL A 85 -3.73 6.65 10.52
CA VAL A 85 -4.29 5.31 10.46
C VAL A 85 -4.35 4.79 9.04
N VAL A 86 -4.18 3.48 8.88
CA VAL A 86 -4.31 2.80 7.59
C VAL A 86 -5.76 2.33 7.44
N LYS A 87 -6.40 2.66 6.32
CA LYS A 87 -7.78 2.26 6.00
C LYS A 87 -7.94 1.97 4.51
N THR A 88 -9.01 1.28 4.17
CA THR A 88 -9.51 1.14 2.79
C THR A 88 -10.48 2.28 2.51
N PHE A 89 -10.22 3.05 1.47
CA PHE A 89 -11.13 4.06 0.96
C PHE A 89 -12.19 3.41 0.05
N VAL A 90 -13.45 3.64 0.36
CA VAL A 90 -14.57 3.16 -0.46
C VAL A 90 -15.37 4.37 -0.91
N LYS A 91 -15.55 4.47 -2.24
CA LYS A 91 -16.37 5.50 -2.88
C LYS A 91 -17.60 4.86 -3.51
N GLU A 92 -18.76 5.30 -3.07
CA GLU A 92 -20.07 5.00 -3.65
C GLU A 92 -20.61 6.24 -4.38
N LYS A 93 -21.85 6.19 -4.89
CA LYS A 93 -22.39 7.26 -5.76
C LYS A 93 -22.40 8.62 -5.05
N ASP A 94 -22.88 8.66 -3.81
CA ASP A 94 -23.07 9.90 -3.04
C ASP A 94 -22.32 9.92 -1.70
N GLU A 95 -21.67 8.80 -1.34
CA GLU A 95 -20.95 8.66 -0.08
C GLU A 95 -19.51 8.20 -0.29
N SER A 96 -18.61 8.72 0.54
CA SER A 96 -17.25 8.20 0.67
C SER A 96 -17.00 7.81 2.13
N PHE A 97 -16.39 6.66 2.35
CA PHE A 97 -16.11 6.16 3.69
C PHE A 97 -14.80 5.39 3.78
N LEU A 98 -14.32 5.25 5.01
CA LEU A 98 -13.14 4.48 5.38
C LEU A 98 -13.56 3.21 6.13
N THR A 99 -12.84 2.12 5.93
CA THR A 99 -13.06 0.84 6.63
C THR A 99 -11.76 0.03 6.70
N SER A 100 -11.63 -0.91 7.63
CA SER A 100 -10.47 -1.82 7.69
C SER A 100 -10.49 -2.95 6.64
N GLY A 101 -11.49 -2.99 5.76
CA GLY A 101 -11.50 -3.87 4.60
C GLY A 101 -12.78 -3.70 3.78
N PRO A 102 -12.76 -4.00 2.46
CA PRO A 102 -13.89 -3.68 1.56
C PRO A 102 -15.22 -4.37 1.92
N LYS A 103 -15.18 -5.41 2.75
CA LYS A 103 -16.37 -6.15 3.24
C LYS A 103 -16.68 -5.90 4.73
N ASN A 104 -15.87 -5.10 5.42
CA ASN A 104 -16.07 -4.85 6.84
C ASN A 104 -17.01 -3.65 7.03
N ILE A 105 -18.23 -3.91 7.49
CA ILE A 105 -19.26 -2.87 7.67
C ILE A 105 -19.20 -2.27 9.07
N ASN A 106 -18.65 -3.00 10.04
CA ASN A 106 -18.74 -2.65 11.47
C ASN A 106 -17.85 -1.46 11.85
N ASP A 107 -16.88 -1.11 11.02
CA ASP A 107 -15.93 -0.01 11.28
C ASP A 107 -15.96 1.07 10.18
N LYS A 108 -17.11 1.21 9.50
CA LYS A 108 -17.34 2.24 8.48
C LYS A 108 -17.28 3.63 9.14
N ILE A 109 -16.40 4.49 8.64
CA ILE A 109 -16.29 5.91 9.03
C ILE A 109 -16.69 6.77 7.83
N SER A 110 -17.80 7.49 7.93
CA SER A 110 -18.28 8.38 6.86
C SER A 110 -17.41 9.63 6.78
N LEU A 111 -16.82 9.90 5.60
CA LEU A 111 -16.05 11.13 5.38
C LEU A 111 -16.97 12.36 5.25
N ASN A 112 -18.23 12.15 4.87
CA ASN A 112 -19.21 13.24 4.77
C ASN A 112 -19.62 13.75 6.15
N GLU A 113 -19.67 12.86 7.15
CA GLU A 113 -20.03 13.20 8.54
C GLU A 113 -18.83 13.68 9.36
N ASN A 114 -17.61 13.38 8.91
CA ASN A 114 -16.36 13.66 9.61
C ASN A 114 -15.39 14.44 8.67
N PRO A 115 -15.72 15.71 8.33
CA PRO A 115 -14.97 16.51 7.36
C PRO A 115 -13.54 16.86 7.82
N GLU A 116 -13.24 16.72 9.10
CA GLU A 116 -11.90 16.86 9.68
C GLU A 116 -10.95 15.71 9.31
N ILE A 117 -11.48 14.57 8.86
CA ILE A 117 -10.66 13.45 8.42
C ILE A 117 -10.00 13.79 7.09
N LEU A 118 -8.67 13.79 7.08
CA LEU A 118 -7.88 14.08 5.89
C LEU A 118 -7.23 12.82 5.35
N ILE A 119 -7.42 12.55 4.06
CA ILE A 119 -6.65 11.52 3.37
C ILE A 119 -5.22 12.06 3.20
N TRP A 120 -4.28 11.49 3.92
CA TRP A 120 -2.90 11.96 3.99
C TRP A 120 -2.08 11.51 2.79
N GLY A 121 -2.31 10.27 2.32
CA GLY A 121 -1.67 9.71 1.13
C GLY A 121 -2.17 8.30 0.78
N ILE A 122 -1.75 7.81 -0.37
CA ILE A 122 -2.17 6.50 -0.92
C ILE A 122 -1.07 5.48 -0.74
N VAL A 123 -1.40 4.31 -0.20
CA VAL A 123 -0.46 3.19 -0.12
C VAL A 123 -0.30 2.56 -1.50
N THR A 124 0.93 2.51 -2.00
CA THR A 124 1.28 1.99 -3.33
C THR A 124 1.91 0.60 -3.26
N TYR A 125 2.65 0.31 -2.18
CA TYR A 125 3.24 -1.00 -1.91
C TYR A 125 3.18 -1.32 -0.42
N VAL A 126 3.11 -2.62 -0.12
CA VAL A 126 3.27 -3.19 1.21
C VAL A 126 4.49 -4.11 1.14
N ILE A 127 5.48 -3.87 1.99
CA ILE A 127 6.67 -4.71 2.12
C ILE A 127 6.50 -5.49 3.43
N HIS A 128 6.19 -6.78 3.27
CA HIS A 128 5.94 -7.72 4.35
C HIS A 128 7.11 -8.70 4.43
N ALA A 129 7.68 -8.86 5.63
CA ALA A 129 8.64 -9.93 5.91
C ALA A 129 7.87 -11.18 6.34
N LEU A 130 8.20 -12.34 5.74
CA LEU A 130 7.55 -13.63 6.00
C LEU A 130 8.15 -14.35 7.20
#